data_AF-A0AAW0FN03-F1
#
_entry.id   AF-A0AAW0FN03-F1
#
_cell.length_a   1.000
_cell.length_b   1.000
_cell.length_c   1.000
_cell.angle_alpha   90.00
_cell.angle_beta   90.00
_cell.angle_gamma   90.00
#
_symmetry.space_group_name_H-M   'P 1'
#
loop_
_entity.id
_entity.type
_entity.pdbx_description
1 polymer ?
#
loop_
_entity_poly.entity_id
_entity_poly.type
_entity_poly.pdbx_seq_one_letter_code
_entity_poly.pdbx_strand_id
1 'polypeptide(L)'
;MPSLRRSIGDSDVTAKFLYGQVFNADALRWKVIKIPCLIPVDQRRTSKRFPVFESILGPGVIHDCVVIGEDNDGNDRTYHVAMRFRQDRKPNKTLRGLYNHRLFPVDIAVMAIGIRGHIIGTYGSRERRLARSAIRAFLVELHKQYDAKEQRGIPLRIPTQIGEY
;
A
#
# COMPACT_ATOMS: atom_id res chain seq x y z
N MET A 1 17.27 -4.78 -6.23
CA MET A 1 16.23 -3.74 -6.20
C MET A 1 16.58 -2.76 -5.10
N PRO A 2 16.61 -1.44 -5.33
CA PRO A 2 16.73 -0.48 -4.23
C PRO A 2 15.38 -0.37 -3.51
N SER A 3 15.36 -0.53 -2.20
CA SER A 3 14.20 -0.25 -1.37
C SER A 3 13.82 1.24 -1.48
N LEU A 4 12.52 1.56 -1.53
CA LEU A 4 12.03 2.94 -1.35
C LEU A 4 12.43 3.52 0.02
N ARG A 5 12.79 2.63 0.96
CA ARG A 5 13.41 2.94 2.24
C ARG A 5 14.86 3.37 2.00
N ARG A 6 15.12 4.68 2.12
CA ARG A 6 16.47 5.19 2.41
C ARG A 6 16.75 5.01 3.90
N SER A 7 18.02 4.86 4.26
CA SER A 7 18.45 4.97 5.67
C SER A 7 17.89 6.26 6.24
N ILE A 8 17.18 6.15 7.36
CA ILE A 8 16.88 7.30 8.20
C ILE A 8 18.27 7.78 8.65
N GLY A 9 18.73 8.93 8.17
CA GLY A 9 19.95 9.55 8.71
C GLY A 9 19.77 9.80 10.21
N ASP A 10 20.84 10.13 10.94
CA ASP A 10 20.89 10.32 12.41
C ASP A 10 19.95 11.41 12.99
N SER A 11 18.87 11.78 12.31
CA SER A 11 17.81 12.61 12.85
C SER A 11 16.97 11.82 13.85
N ASP A 12 16.75 12.42 15.03
CA ASP A 12 15.79 11.94 16.01
C ASP A 12 14.45 11.65 15.34
N VAL A 13 13.87 10.48 15.63
CA VAL A 13 12.56 10.06 15.12
C VAL A 13 11.57 9.89 16.25
N THR A 14 10.34 10.33 16.03
CA THR A 14 9.20 10.04 16.89
C THR A 14 8.25 9.07 16.20
N ALA A 15 7.68 8.15 16.97
CA ALA A 15 6.65 7.25 16.47
C ALA A 15 5.27 7.88 16.65
N LYS A 16 4.49 7.97 15.56
CA LYS A 16 3.06 8.33 15.63
C LYS A 16 2.21 7.29 14.92
N PHE A 17 1.02 7.07 15.45
CA PHE A 17 0.04 6.19 14.83
C PHE A 17 -0.85 6.97 13.86
N LEU A 18 -0.85 6.58 12.60
CA LEU A 18 -1.70 7.14 11.55
C LEU A 18 -2.69 6.07 11.07
N TYR A 19 -3.87 6.48 10.63
CA TYR A 19 -4.89 5.52 10.18
C TYR A 19 -4.59 5.01 8.77
N GLY A 20 -4.65 3.69 8.57
CA GLY A 20 -4.59 3.05 7.26
C GLY A 20 -5.71 2.04 7.09
N GLN A 21 -5.85 1.48 5.89
CA GLN A 21 -6.75 0.36 5.64
C GLN A 21 -5.97 -0.92 5.42
N VAL A 22 -6.49 -2.04 5.91
CA VAL A 22 -5.90 -3.36 5.78
C VAL A 22 -6.91 -4.36 5.25
N PHE A 23 -6.43 -5.18 4.32
CA PHE A 23 -7.12 -6.27 3.64
C PHE A 23 -6.35 -7.53 3.97
N ASN A 24 -6.76 -8.24 5.02
CA ASN A 24 -6.10 -9.46 5.47
C ASN A 24 -6.87 -10.69 4.98
N ALA A 25 -6.16 -11.71 4.51
CA ALA A 25 -6.74 -12.94 3.97
C ALA A 25 -7.63 -13.72 4.97
N ASP A 26 -7.32 -13.64 6.26
CA ASP A 26 -8.07 -14.31 7.33
C ASP A 26 -9.32 -13.52 7.76
N ALA A 27 -9.51 -12.29 7.26
CA ALA A 27 -10.65 -11.45 7.60
C ALA A 27 -11.81 -11.60 6.61
N LEU A 28 -13.04 -11.37 7.08
CA LEU A 28 -14.22 -11.29 6.21
C LEU A 28 -14.36 -9.93 5.52
N ARG A 29 -13.86 -8.87 6.16
CA ARG A 29 -13.93 -7.48 5.68
C ARG A 29 -12.62 -6.77 5.98
N TRP A 30 -12.32 -5.77 5.17
CA TRP A 30 -11.23 -4.84 5.43
C TRP A 30 -11.47 -4.04 6.71
N LYS A 31 -10.39 -3.57 7.33
CA LYS A 31 -10.43 -2.82 8.58
C LYS A 31 -9.66 -1.51 8.44
N VAL A 32 -10.11 -0.48 9.15
CA VAL A 32 -9.29 0.70 9.42
C VAL A 32 -8.49 0.42 10.68
N ILE A 33 -7.17 0.61 10.61
CA ILE A 33 -6.27 0.36 11.73
C ILE A 33 -5.30 1.52 11.93
N LYS A 34 -4.66 1.55 13.09
CA LYS A 34 -3.57 2.47 13.39
C LYS A 34 -2.24 1.82 12.97
N ILE A 35 -1.53 2.44 12.04
CA ILE A 35 -0.22 2.02 11.54
C ILE A 35 0.85 2.92 12.17
N PRO A 36 1.82 2.35 12.90
CA PRO A 36 2.93 3.13 13.42
C PRO A 36 3.75 3.69 12.26
N CYS A 37 4.05 4.97 12.34
CA CYS A 37 4.86 5.70 11.37
C CYS A 37 6.01 6.37 12.12
N LEU A 38 7.23 6.15 11.63
CA LEU A 38 8.39 6.90 12.08
C LEU A 38 8.39 8.26 11.39
N ILE A 39 8.44 9.31 12.19
CA ILE A 39 8.39 10.70 11.75
C ILE A 39 9.66 11.39 12.26
N PRO A 40 10.50 11.96 11.38
CA PRO A 40 11.62 12.79 11.82
C PRO A 40 11.14 13.94 12.71
N VAL A 41 11.84 14.18 13.83
CA VAL A 41 11.55 15.27 14.78
C VAL A 41 11.66 16.62 14.08
N ASP A 42 12.70 16.80 13.28
CA ASP A 42 12.83 17.92 12.35
C ASP A 42 11.93 17.70 11.13
N GLN A 43 10.70 18.20 11.22
CA GLN A 43 9.73 18.20 10.12
C GLN A 43 10.07 19.26 9.08
N ARG A 44 11.20 19.10 8.39
CA ARG A 44 11.47 19.85 7.16
C ARG A 44 10.48 19.40 6.08
N ARG A 45 10.25 20.27 5.09
CA ARG A 45 9.36 20.00 3.94
C ARG A 45 9.73 18.73 3.16
N THR A 46 10.94 18.20 3.35
CA THR A 46 11.48 16.98 2.72
C THR A 46 11.48 15.74 3.63
N SER A 47 11.08 15.85 4.90
CA SER A 47 11.17 14.77 5.89
C SER A 47 10.14 13.67 5.62
N LYS A 48 10.55 12.56 4.99
CA LYS A 48 9.67 11.43 4.68
C LYS A 48 9.19 10.76 5.98
N ARG A 49 7.92 10.35 6.01
CA ARG A 49 7.36 9.51 7.07
C ARG A 49 7.44 8.06 6.62
N PHE A 50 7.87 7.18 7.51
CA PHE A 50 8.09 5.77 7.18
C PHE A 50 7.04 4.91 7.89
N PRO A 51 6.04 4.39 7.17
CA PRO A 51 5.05 3.50 7.76
C PRO A 51 5.71 2.15 8.04
N VAL A 52 5.53 1.64 9.26
CA VAL A 52 6.09 0.37 9.70
C VAL A 52 5.09 -0.73 9.38
N PHE A 53 4.99 -1.09 8.10
CA PHE A 53 4.01 -2.07 7.63
C PHE A 53 4.23 -3.48 8.21
N GLU A 54 5.44 -3.80 8.65
CA GLU A 54 5.78 -5.05 9.33
C GLU A 54 4.95 -5.28 10.59
N SER A 55 4.58 -4.22 11.31
CA SER A 55 3.75 -4.35 12.51
C SER A 55 2.32 -4.80 12.16
N ILE A 56 1.94 -4.76 10.89
CA ILE A 56 0.59 -5.02 10.38
C ILE A 56 0.55 -6.27 9.51
N LEU A 57 1.45 -6.35 8.52
CA LEU A 57 1.55 -7.46 7.56
C LEU A 57 2.37 -8.64 8.11
N GLY A 58 2.99 -8.45 9.29
CA GLY A 58 3.87 -9.42 9.92
C GLY A 58 5.26 -9.50 9.27
N PRO A 59 6.14 -10.36 9.81
CA PRO A 59 7.52 -10.48 9.34
C PRO A 59 7.61 -11.20 8.00
N GLY A 60 8.38 -10.68 7.04
CA GLY A 60 8.62 -11.30 5.75
C GLY A 60 8.96 -10.29 4.65
N VAL A 61 9.02 -10.76 3.41
CA VAL A 61 9.21 -9.86 2.25
C VAL A 61 7.93 -9.06 2.03
N ILE A 62 8.01 -7.77 2.32
CA ILE A 62 6.95 -6.79 2.03
C ILE A 62 7.35 -6.09 0.73
N HIS A 63 6.37 -5.99 -0.16
CA HIS A 63 6.52 -5.24 -1.39
C HIS A 63 5.64 -4.01 -1.32
N ASP A 64 6.22 -2.84 -1.56
CA ASP A 64 5.51 -1.58 -1.45
C ASP A 64 5.73 -0.70 -2.69
N CYS A 65 4.71 0.09 -3.00
CA CYS A 65 4.72 1.00 -4.13
C CYS A 65 3.80 2.19 -3.90
N VAL A 66 3.96 3.19 -4.75
CA VAL A 66 3.07 4.34 -4.82
C VAL A 66 2.06 4.14 -5.93
N VAL A 67 0.80 4.40 -5.61
CA VAL A 67 -0.33 4.29 -6.55
C VAL A 67 -1.06 5.63 -6.59
N ILE A 68 -1.28 6.14 -7.79
CA ILE A 68 -2.13 7.31 -8.01
C ILE A 68 -3.55 6.81 -8.28
N GLY A 69 -4.50 7.32 -7.51
CA GLY A 69 -5.93 7.14 -7.73
C GLY A 69 -6.57 8.47 -8.05
N GLU A 70 -7.46 8.49 -9.03
CA GLU A 70 -8.23 9.67 -9.41
C GLU A 70 -9.48 9.78 -8.54
N ASP A 71 -9.80 11.00 -8.08
CA ASP A 71 -11.09 11.27 -7.43
C ASP A 71 -12.19 11.64 -8.44
N ASN A 72 -13.43 11.75 -7.97
CA ASN A 72 -14.57 12.05 -8.85
C ASN A 72 -14.48 13.43 -9.52
N ASP A 73 -13.62 14.31 -8.98
CA ASP A 73 -13.42 15.67 -9.46
C ASP A 73 -12.21 15.74 -10.41
N GLY A 74 -11.64 14.59 -10.81
CA GLY A 74 -10.47 14.49 -11.68
C GLY A 74 -9.15 14.80 -10.98
N ASN A 75 -9.12 14.89 -9.65
CA ASN A 75 -7.88 15.18 -8.92
C ASN A 75 -7.12 13.91 -8.55
N ASP A 76 -5.82 13.95 -8.79
CA ASP A 76 -4.92 12.88 -8.39
C ASP A 76 -4.75 12.81 -6.87
N ARG A 77 -4.85 11.59 -6.35
CA ARG A 77 -4.59 11.25 -4.96
C ARG A 77 -3.59 10.12 -4.90
N THR A 78 -2.54 10.35 -4.12
CA THR A 78 -1.42 9.42 -4.03
C THR A 78 -1.60 8.51 -2.81
N TYR A 79 -1.30 7.22 -2.97
CA TYR A 79 -1.43 6.19 -1.93
C TYR A 79 -0.16 5.35 -1.84
N HIS A 80 0.28 5.06 -0.62
CA HIS A 80 1.32 4.06 -0.36
C HIS A 80 0.63 2.72 -0.12
N VAL A 81 0.82 1.80 -1.05
CA VAL A 81 0.30 0.44 -0.96
C VAL A 81 1.47 -0.47 -0.59
N ALA A 82 1.29 -1.27 0.45
CA ALA A 82 2.21 -2.34 0.81
C ALA A 82 1.46 -3.66 0.81
N MET A 83 2.12 -4.71 0.31
CA MET A 83 1.54 -6.03 0.25
C MET A 83 2.55 -7.10 0.64
N ARG A 84 2.01 -8.24 1.04
CA ARG A 84 2.78 -9.44 1.33
C ARG A 84 2.04 -10.67 0.82
N PHE A 85 2.72 -11.48 0.01
CA PHE A 85 2.19 -12.78 -0.38
C PHE A 85 2.20 -13.75 0.80
N ARG A 86 1.11 -14.49 0.93
CA ARG A 86 0.84 -15.51 1.94
C ARG A 86 0.67 -16.85 1.26
N GLN A 87 1.77 -17.43 0.79
CA GLN A 87 1.74 -18.68 0.03
C GLN A 87 1.11 -19.86 0.81
N ASP A 88 1.12 -19.77 2.14
CA ASP A 88 0.50 -20.71 3.07
C ASP A 88 -1.03 -20.51 3.25
N ARG A 89 -1.63 -19.51 2.58
CA ARG A 89 -3.02 -19.10 2.82
C ARG A 89 -3.89 -19.19 1.58
N LYS A 90 -5.20 -19.26 1.84
CA LYS A 90 -6.24 -19.17 0.80
C LYS A 90 -6.27 -17.76 0.21
N PRO A 91 -6.79 -17.60 -1.03
CA PRO A 91 -6.97 -16.29 -1.63
C PRO A 91 -7.77 -15.32 -0.74
N ASN A 92 -7.31 -14.07 -0.68
CA ASN A 92 -7.85 -13.07 0.23
C ASN A 92 -9.27 -12.65 -0.17
N LYS A 93 -10.26 -13.11 0.60
CA LYS A 93 -11.68 -12.84 0.33
C LYS A 93 -12.07 -11.38 0.55
N THR A 94 -11.33 -10.63 1.36
CA THR A 94 -11.62 -9.19 1.60
C THR A 94 -11.48 -8.35 0.33
N LEU A 95 -10.76 -8.85 -0.68
CA LEU A 95 -10.56 -8.17 -1.96
C LEU A 95 -11.74 -8.34 -2.94
N ARG A 96 -12.69 -9.27 -2.69
CA ARG A 96 -13.82 -9.52 -3.62
C ARG A 96 -14.67 -8.28 -3.90
N GLY A 97 -14.84 -7.41 -2.91
CA GLY A 97 -15.59 -6.16 -3.09
C GLY A 97 -14.85 -5.10 -3.91
N LEU A 98 -13.58 -5.32 -4.23
CA LEU A 98 -12.72 -4.41 -4.98
C LEU A 98 -12.33 -4.94 -6.35
N TYR A 99 -12.19 -6.25 -6.47
CA TYR A 99 -11.62 -6.91 -7.63
C TYR A 99 -12.33 -8.23 -7.89
N ASN A 100 -13.03 -8.30 -9.03
CA ASN A 100 -13.92 -9.41 -9.38
C ASN A 100 -13.22 -10.55 -10.15
N HIS A 101 -11.91 -10.46 -10.38
CA HIS A 101 -11.15 -11.52 -11.06
C HIS A 101 -10.49 -12.48 -10.05
N ARG A 102 -9.47 -13.23 -10.50
CA ARG A 102 -8.69 -14.15 -9.67
C ARG A 102 -8.13 -13.42 -8.45
N LEU A 103 -8.50 -13.89 -7.27
CA LEU A 103 -8.01 -13.37 -6.00
C LEU A 103 -6.62 -13.94 -5.70
N PHE A 104 -5.81 -13.14 -5.03
CA PHE A 104 -4.46 -13.50 -4.63
C PHE A 104 -4.41 -13.85 -3.14
N PRO A 105 -3.56 -14.82 -2.73
CA PRO A 105 -3.27 -15.06 -1.33
C PRO A 105 -2.30 -13.98 -0.83
N VAL A 106 -2.80 -12.76 -0.62
CA VAL A 106 -1.99 -11.58 -0.32
C VAL A 106 -2.66 -10.77 0.79
N ASP A 107 -1.87 -10.27 1.73
CA ASP A 107 -2.30 -9.24 2.68
C ASP A 107 -1.88 -7.87 2.13
N ILE A 108 -2.79 -6.88 2.19
CA ILE A 108 -2.54 -5.52 1.67
C ILE A 108 -2.82 -4.50 2.76
N ALA A 109 -1.92 -3.53 2.92
CA ALA A 109 -2.10 -2.31 3.68
C ALA A 109 -2.02 -1.10 2.74
N VAL A 110 -2.86 -0.09 2.96
CA VAL A 110 -2.82 1.16 2.21
C VAL A 110 -2.92 2.36 3.14
N MET A 111 -2.12 3.38 2.83
CA MET A 111 -2.17 4.68 3.47
C MET A 111 -2.17 5.79 2.42
N ALA A 112 -2.77 6.93 2.74
CA ALA A 112 -2.78 8.08 1.86
C ALA A 112 -1.44 8.82 1.94
N ILE A 113 -1.03 9.45 0.85
CA ILE A 113 0.13 10.34 0.77
C ILE A 113 -0.41 11.76 0.52
N GLY A 114 -0.03 12.70 1.40
CA GLY A 114 -0.40 14.10 1.25
C GLY A 114 0.46 14.83 0.21
N ILE A 115 0.08 16.07 -0.09
CA ILE A 115 0.69 16.95 -1.13
C ILE A 115 2.22 17.09 -1.01
N ARG A 116 2.79 16.89 0.19
CA ARG A 116 4.23 16.98 0.46
C ARG A 116 4.94 15.61 0.46
N GLY A 117 4.32 14.57 -0.07
CA GLY A 117 4.90 13.22 -0.09
C GLY A 117 4.95 12.53 1.28
N HIS A 118 4.29 13.09 2.29
CA HIS A 118 4.22 12.49 3.62
C HIS A 118 3.03 11.54 3.73
N ILE A 119 3.23 10.40 4.39
CA ILE A 119 2.11 9.53 4.79
C ILE A 119 1.14 10.30 5.69
N ILE A 120 -0.11 10.31 5.29
CA ILE A 120 -1.24 10.85 6.05
C ILE A 120 -2.22 9.72 6.35
N GLY A 121 -2.99 9.88 7.42
CA GLY A 121 -4.02 8.90 7.74
C GLY A 121 -5.16 8.94 6.73
N THR A 122 -5.79 7.80 6.47
CA THR A 122 -7.02 7.71 5.66
C THR A 122 -8.24 8.04 6.53
N TYR A 123 -8.56 9.33 6.66
CA TYR A 123 -9.67 9.80 7.50
C TYR A 123 -10.96 10.01 6.68
N GLY A 124 -12.10 9.66 7.27
CA GLY A 124 -13.42 9.85 6.64
C GLY A 124 -13.79 8.80 5.58
N SER A 125 -15.03 8.87 5.09
CA SER A 125 -15.59 7.91 4.12
C SER A 125 -15.07 8.13 2.70
N ARG A 126 -14.88 9.39 2.27
CA ARG A 126 -14.34 9.76 0.95
C ARG A 126 -12.94 9.17 0.76
N GLU A 127 -12.02 9.45 1.67
CA GLU A 127 -10.63 8.98 1.58
C GLU A 127 -10.55 7.45 1.60
N ARG A 128 -11.37 6.80 2.41
CA ARG A 128 -11.44 5.33 2.43
C ARG A 128 -11.93 4.75 1.11
N ARG A 129 -12.88 5.41 0.44
CA ARG A 129 -13.35 5.02 -0.88
C ARG A 129 -12.25 5.16 -1.93
N LEU A 130 -11.52 6.27 -1.93
CA LEU A 130 -10.44 6.53 -2.88
C LEU A 130 -9.26 5.56 -2.69
N ALA A 131 -8.84 5.31 -1.46
CA ALA A 131 -7.83 4.28 -1.17
C ALA A 131 -8.24 2.88 -1.65
N ARG A 132 -9.55 2.55 -1.61
CA ARG A 132 -10.08 1.30 -2.19
C ARG A 132 -10.01 1.29 -3.71
N SER A 133 -10.27 2.43 -4.37
CA SER A 133 -10.06 2.58 -5.82
C SER A 133 -8.58 2.42 -6.20
N ALA A 134 -7.65 2.99 -5.41
CA ALA A 134 -6.22 2.81 -5.62
C ALA A 134 -5.79 1.33 -5.49
N ILE A 135 -6.30 0.60 -4.48
CA ILE A 135 -6.06 -0.84 -4.37
C ILE A 135 -6.61 -1.59 -5.59
N ARG A 136 -7.79 -1.23 -6.10
CA ARG A 136 -8.32 -1.86 -7.31
C ARG A 136 -7.38 -1.66 -8.50
N ALA A 137 -6.87 -0.44 -8.72
CA ALA A 137 -5.91 -0.16 -9.79
C ALA A 137 -4.62 -0.98 -9.63
N PHE A 138 -4.10 -1.04 -8.39
CA PHE A 138 -2.96 -1.88 -8.05
C PHE A 138 -3.20 -3.37 -8.37
N LEU A 139 -4.36 -3.91 -8.00
CA LEU A 139 -4.71 -5.32 -8.26
C LEU A 139 -4.85 -5.64 -9.75
N VAL A 140 -5.38 -4.70 -10.54
CA VAL A 140 -5.44 -4.83 -12.00
C VAL A 140 -4.03 -4.97 -12.57
N GLU A 141 -3.10 -4.11 -12.15
CA GLU A 141 -1.73 -4.14 -12.65
C GLU A 141 -0.98 -5.39 -12.18
N LEU A 142 -1.14 -5.77 -10.90
CA LEU A 142 -0.59 -7.00 -10.36
C LEU A 142 -1.05 -8.24 -11.13
N HIS A 143 -2.34 -8.30 -11.50
CA HIS A 143 -2.89 -9.42 -12.27
C HIS A 143 -2.26 -9.55 -13.65
N LYS A 144 -2.10 -8.44 -14.40
CA LYS A 144 -1.43 -8.47 -15.71
C LYS A 144 -0.02 -9.05 -15.62
N GLN A 145 0.72 -8.71 -14.56
CA GLN A 145 2.08 -9.20 -14.35
C GLN A 145 2.09 -10.68 -13.96
N TYR A 146 1.09 -11.14 -13.20
CA TYR A 146 0.92 -12.55 -12.88
C TYR A 146 0.61 -13.39 -14.12
N ASP A 147 -0.32 -12.92 -14.96
CA ASP A 147 -0.65 -13.60 -16.22
C ASP A 147 0.55 -13.65 -17.16
N ALA A 148 1.29 -12.55 -17.29
CA ALA A 148 2.52 -12.51 -18.08
C ALA A 148 3.57 -13.51 -17.57
N LYS A 149 3.67 -13.69 -16.25
CA LYS A 149 4.54 -14.72 -15.65
C LYS A 149 4.08 -16.13 -15.96
N GLU A 150 2.81 -16.44 -15.74
CA GLU A 150 2.26 -17.78 -15.98
C GLU A 150 2.33 -18.17 -17.46
N GLN A 151 2.08 -17.23 -18.38
CA GLN A 151 2.05 -17.51 -19.82
C GLN A 151 3.43 -17.52 -20.49
N ARG A 152 4.38 -16.70 -20.01
CA ARG A 152 5.64 -16.44 -20.74
C ARG A 152 6.91 -16.76 -19.94
N GLY A 153 6.77 -17.29 -18.73
CA GLY A 153 7.90 -17.56 -17.83
C GLY A 153 8.62 -16.30 -17.35
N ILE A 154 8.04 -15.11 -17.54
CA ILE A 154 8.63 -13.83 -17.16
C ILE A 154 8.59 -13.71 -15.62
N PRO A 155 9.69 -13.35 -14.94
CA PRO A 155 9.67 -13.20 -13.49
C PRO A 155 8.70 -12.10 -13.04
N LEU A 156 8.01 -12.34 -11.92
CA LEU A 156 7.03 -11.41 -11.36
C LEU A 156 7.70 -10.09 -11.00
N ARG A 157 7.39 -9.01 -11.72
CA ARG A 157 7.88 -7.66 -11.41
C ARG A 157 6.80 -6.87 -10.72
N ILE A 158 6.74 -6.96 -9.40
CA ILE A 158 5.75 -6.26 -8.59
C ILE A 158 5.73 -4.76 -8.93
N PRO A 159 4.54 -4.11 -9.07
CA PRO A 159 4.47 -2.71 -9.45
C PRO A 159 5.30 -1.88 -8.47
N THR A 160 6.22 -1.07 -8.99
CA THR A 160 7.13 -0.24 -8.18
C THR A 160 6.71 1.23 -8.20
N GLN A 161 6.07 1.68 -9.27
CA GLN A 161 5.41 2.99 -9.41
C GLN A 161 4.23 2.87 -10.38
N ILE A 162 3.07 3.44 -10.04
CA ILE A 162 1.96 3.67 -10.98
C ILE A 162 1.82 5.19 -11.09
N GLY A 163 2.49 5.77 -12.09
CA GLY A 163 2.60 7.21 -12.33
C GLY A 163 4.05 7.63 -12.56
N GLU A 164 4.43 7.89 -13.81
CA GLU A 164 5.66 8.61 -14.13
C GLU A 164 5.47 10.09 -13.76
N TYR A 165 6.49 10.69 -13.14
CA TYR A 165 6.56 12.13 -12.84
C TYR A 165 7.10 12.92 -14.03
#